data_AF-A0A349QYB2-F1
#
_entry.id   AF-A0A349QYB2-F1
#
_cell.length_a   1.000
_cell.length_b   1.000
_cell.length_c   1.000
_cell.angle_alpha   90.00
_cell.angle_beta   90.00
_cell.angle_gamma   90.00
#
_symmetry.space_group_name_H-M   'P 1'
#
loop_
_entity.id
_entity.type
_entity.pdbx_description
1 polymer ?
#
loop_
_entity_poly.entity_id
_entity_poly.type
_entity_poly.pdbx_seq_one_letter_code
_entity_poly.pdbx_strand_id
1 'polypeptide(L)'
;MKGFLIACLLLVASMANAQISKLDKLFEQYQGKKGVTTLKIGAPMFKLLGNLKIDDEDMQTITPLLKNVKSLRMLIVEDGEDKALTGIIQGAVSNLKYEELMSLNNEGQDIRFMVENMSANADILNNLLLTINGDGQNLFMILDGAIPLKDVTSLVNEGNNKVSKNKGDNNKK
;
A
#
# COMPACT_ATOMS: atom_id res chain seq x y z
N MET A 1 -13.88 34.48 -25.26
CA MET A 1 -14.52 33.41 -24.45
C MET A 1 -13.90 32.03 -24.67
N LYS A 2 -13.57 31.62 -25.91
CA LYS A 2 -12.97 30.30 -26.22
C LYS A 2 -11.60 30.07 -25.55
N GLY A 3 -10.76 31.09 -25.46
CA GLY A 3 -9.45 31.01 -24.78
C GLY A 3 -9.54 30.85 -23.25
N PHE A 4 -10.61 31.35 -22.63
CA PHE A 4 -10.82 31.22 -21.18
C PHE A 4 -11.21 29.78 -20.78
N LEU A 5 -12.01 29.10 -21.62
CA LEU A 5 -12.35 27.69 -21.45
C LEU A 5 -11.13 26.76 -21.58
N ILE A 6 -10.21 27.07 -22.49
CA ILE A 6 -8.96 26.30 -22.68
C ILE A 6 -7.99 26.50 -21.50
N ALA A 7 -7.90 27.72 -20.97
CA ALA A 7 -7.09 28.01 -19.79
C ALA A 7 -7.61 27.29 -18.52
N CYS A 8 -8.93 27.21 -18.33
CA CYS A 8 -9.52 26.44 -17.23
C CYS A 8 -9.27 24.93 -17.35
N LEU A 9 -9.30 24.35 -18.55
CA LEU A 9 -9.04 22.91 -18.74
C LEU A 9 -7.58 22.53 -18.42
N LEU A 10 -6.62 23.39 -18.77
CA LEU A 10 -5.19 23.18 -18.48
C LEU A 10 -4.86 23.24 -16.98
N LEU A 11 -5.59 24.06 -16.20
CA LEU A 11 -5.43 24.14 -14.75
C LEU A 11 -5.90 22.86 -14.03
N VAL A 12 -6.97 22.21 -14.49
CA VAL A 12 -7.50 20.98 -13.86
C VAL A 12 -6.55 19.79 -14.05
N ALA A 13 -5.88 19.68 -15.19
CA ALA A 13 -4.91 18.62 -15.45
C ALA A 13 -3.68 18.65 -14.52
N SER A 14 -3.31 19.84 -14.01
CA SER A 14 -2.16 20.00 -13.11
C SER A 14 -2.41 19.54 -11.68
N MET A 15 -3.67 19.40 -11.25
CA MET A 15 -4.01 19.01 -9.87
C MET A 15 -3.98 17.49 -9.64
N ALA A 16 -4.01 16.68 -10.70
CA ALA A 16 -4.02 15.21 -10.60
C ALA A 16 -2.66 14.64 -10.11
N ASN A 17 -1.55 15.36 -10.31
CA ASN A 17 -0.22 14.91 -9.90
C ASN A 17 0.16 15.26 -8.44
N ALA A 18 -0.71 15.93 -7.69
CA ALA A 18 -0.39 16.43 -6.35
C ALA A 18 -0.56 15.39 -5.23
N GLN A 19 -1.34 14.32 -5.45
CA GLN A 19 -1.72 13.36 -4.40
C GLN A 19 -0.57 12.43 -4.00
N ILE A 20 0.16 11.87 -4.98
CA ILE A 20 1.35 11.05 -4.75
C ILE A 20 2.40 11.82 -3.94
N SER A 21 2.50 13.14 -4.15
CA SER A 21 3.45 14.01 -3.42
C SER A 21 3.16 14.12 -1.92
N LYS A 22 1.92 13.93 -1.46
CA LYS A 22 1.57 14.11 -0.04
C LYS A 22 2.08 12.97 0.82
N LEU A 23 2.02 11.74 0.33
CA LEU A 23 2.54 10.61 1.07
C LEU A 23 4.07 10.53 0.98
N ASP A 24 4.65 10.85 -0.18
CA ASP A 24 6.11 11.02 -0.30
C ASP A 24 6.65 12.01 0.76
N LYS A 25 5.94 13.13 0.96
CA LYS A 25 6.27 14.11 2.01
C LYS A 25 6.18 13.54 3.43
N LEU A 26 5.20 12.68 3.74
CA LEU A 26 5.11 12.03 5.05
C LEU A 26 6.33 11.13 5.29
N PHE A 27 6.68 10.33 4.28
CA PHE A 27 7.86 9.48 4.34
C PHE A 27 9.13 10.29 4.56
N GLU A 28 9.36 11.33 3.76
CA GLU A 28 10.52 12.21 3.89
C GLU A 28 10.57 12.94 5.25
N GLN A 29 9.41 13.39 5.75
CA GLN A 29 9.31 14.12 7.01
C GLN A 29 9.62 13.26 8.25
N TYR A 30 9.32 11.96 8.18
CA TYR A 30 9.45 11.05 9.32
C TYR A 30 10.60 10.04 9.19
N GLN A 31 11.25 9.98 8.03
CA GLN A 31 12.45 9.18 7.83
C GLN A 31 13.54 9.58 8.84
N GLY A 32 14.11 8.57 9.50
CA GLY A 32 15.20 8.76 10.47
C GLY A 32 14.78 9.26 11.85
N LYS A 33 13.47 9.43 12.11
CA LYS A 33 12.98 9.64 13.47
C LYS A 33 13.05 8.35 14.29
N LYS A 34 13.28 8.49 15.59
CA LYS A 34 13.31 7.36 16.53
C LYS A 34 11.93 6.68 16.55
N GLY A 35 11.93 5.35 16.57
CA GLY A 35 10.70 4.54 16.47
C GLY A 35 10.03 4.54 15.09
N VAL A 36 10.67 5.09 14.05
CA VAL A 36 10.15 5.09 12.68
C VAL A 36 11.09 4.33 11.76
N THR A 37 10.58 3.29 11.12
CA THR A 37 11.26 2.58 10.04
C THR A 37 10.62 2.93 8.71
N THR A 38 11.44 3.28 7.72
CA THR A 38 10.98 3.60 6.36
C THR A 38 11.72 2.76 5.33
N LEU A 39 10.99 2.23 4.36
CA LEU A 39 11.50 1.49 3.22
C LEU A 39 10.94 2.09 1.93
N LYS A 40 11.81 2.35 0.96
CA LYS A 40 11.45 2.83 -0.39
C LYS A 40 12.10 1.94 -1.43
N ILE A 41 11.29 1.31 -2.25
CA ILE A 41 11.71 0.45 -3.37
C ILE A 41 11.22 1.11 -4.66
N GLY A 42 12.14 1.39 -5.57
CA GLY A 42 11.82 1.98 -6.88
C GLY A 42 11.73 0.93 -7.99
N ALA A 43 11.19 1.35 -9.14
CA ALA A 43 11.00 0.53 -10.34
C ALA A 43 12.24 -0.28 -10.78
N PRO A 44 13.50 0.24 -10.72
CA PRO A 44 14.67 -0.57 -11.08
C PRO A 44 14.82 -1.84 -10.24
N MET A 45 14.47 -1.80 -8.96
CA MET A 45 14.53 -2.97 -8.09
C MET A 45 13.44 -4.00 -8.44
N PHE A 46 12.22 -3.55 -8.73
CA PHE A 46 11.15 -4.45 -9.18
C PHE A 46 11.49 -5.14 -10.50
N LYS A 47 12.09 -4.41 -11.44
CA LYS A 47 12.60 -4.98 -12.69
C LYS A 47 13.70 -6.01 -12.45
N LEU A 48 14.61 -5.72 -11.50
CA LEU A 48 15.65 -6.68 -11.11
C LEU A 48 15.02 -7.96 -10.55
N LEU A 49 14.15 -7.83 -9.54
CA LEU A 49 13.47 -8.97 -8.91
C LEU A 49 12.64 -9.78 -9.89
N GLY A 50 11.88 -9.13 -10.79
CA GLY A 50 11.09 -9.82 -11.81
C GLY A 50 11.91 -10.57 -12.87
N ASN A 51 13.21 -10.26 -12.99
CA ASN A 51 14.13 -10.93 -13.89
C ASN A 51 14.96 -12.02 -13.19
N LEU A 52 14.97 -12.05 -11.86
CA LEU A 52 15.61 -13.14 -11.11
C LEU A 52 14.73 -14.37 -11.20
N LYS A 53 15.26 -15.46 -11.77
CA LYS A 53 14.62 -16.77 -11.72
C LYS A 53 14.91 -17.38 -10.35
N ILE A 54 14.07 -17.07 -9.37
CA ILE A 54 14.13 -17.67 -8.04
C ILE A 54 13.16 -18.85 -8.05
N ASP A 55 13.69 -20.06 -7.88
CA ASP A 55 12.90 -21.29 -7.79
C ASP A 55 12.36 -21.44 -6.35
N ASP A 56 11.48 -20.52 -5.99
CA ASP A 56 10.82 -20.44 -4.69
C ASP A 56 9.31 -20.25 -4.94
N GLU A 57 8.49 -21.15 -4.39
CA GLU A 57 7.03 -21.12 -4.55
C GLU A 57 6.45 -19.77 -4.12
N ASP A 58 7.00 -19.15 -3.07
CA ASP A 58 6.52 -17.87 -2.54
C ASP A 58 6.89 -16.70 -3.48
N MET A 59 8.04 -16.80 -4.16
CA MET A 59 8.43 -15.83 -5.18
C MET A 59 7.55 -15.93 -6.43
N GLN A 60 7.13 -17.13 -6.80
CA GLN A 60 6.24 -17.34 -7.94
C GLN A 60 4.87 -16.69 -7.72
N THR A 61 4.35 -16.71 -6.49
CA THR A 61 3.11 -16.04 -6.09
C THR A 61 3.19 -14.53 -6.21
N ILE A 62 4.28 -13.90 -5.77
CA ILE A 62 4.37 -12.44 -5.74
C ILE A 62 4.83 -11.83 -7.07
N THR A 63 5.52 -12.60 -7.91
CA THR A 63 6.07 -12.13 -9.20
C THR A 63 5.05 -11.43 -10.12
N PRO A 64 3.80 -11.91 -10.27
CA PRO A 64 2.76 -11.21 -11.05
C PRO A 64 2.48 -9.80 -10.54
N LEU A 65 2.48 -9.58 -9.22
CA LEU A 65 2.28 -8.26 -8.62
C LEU A 65 3.49 -7.36 -8.90
N LEU A 66 4.72 -7.87 -8.74
CA LEU A 66 5.95 -7.10 -8.93
C LEU A 66 6.08 -6.50 -10.34
N LYS A 67 5.50 -7.13 -11.37
CA LYS A 67 5.51 -6.61 -12.75
C LYS A 67 4.71 -5.31 -12.93
N ASN A 68 3.69 -5.13 -12.11
CA ASN A 68 2.73 -4.04 -12.21
C ASN A 68 3.02 -2.90 -11.21
N VAL A 69 3.93 -3.15 -10.26
CA VAL A 69 4.36 -2.20 -9.23
C VAL A 69 5.51 -1.33 -9.77
N LYS A 70 5.32 -0.02 -9.70
CA LYS A 70 6.33 0.99 -10.03
C LYS A 70 7.14 1.38 -8.81
N SER A 71 6.51 1.43 -7.64
CA SER A 71 7.20 1.75 -6.38
C SER A 71 6.50 1.10 -5.20
N LEU A 72 7.26 0.79 -4.15
CA LEU A 72 6.74 0.42 -2.85
C LEU A 72 7.33 1.37 -1.82
N ARG A 73 6.47 1.85 -0.94
CA ARG A 73 6.85 2.65 0.22
C ARG A 73 6.21 2.04 1.45
N MET A 74 7.00 1.76 2.47
CA MET A 74 6.50 1.22 3.74
C MET A 74 7.05 2.06 4.90
N LEU A 75 6.16 2.47 5.79
CA LEU A 75 6.46 3.20 7.00
C LEU A 75 5.89 2.43 8.19
N ILE A 76 6.74 2.10 9.14
CA ILE A 76 6.39 1.41 10.38
C ILE A 76 6.69 2.37 11.54
N VAL A 77 5.72 2.51 12.44
CA VAL A 77 5.82 3.33 13.66
C VAL A 77 5.64 2.42 14.85
N GLU A 78 6.65 2.34 15.71
CA GLU A 78 6.58 1.60 16.97
C GLU A 78 5.85 2.42 18.05
N ASP A 79 5.02 1.76 18.85
CA ASP A 79 4.33 2.41 19.97
C ASP A 79 5.31 2.73 21.10
N GLY A 80 5.17 3.93 21.68
CA GLY A 80 5.90 4.34 22.89
C GLY A 80 6.79 5.56 22.73
N GLU A 81 7.17 5.92 21.49
CA GLU A 81 8.02 7.09 21.24
C GLU A 81 7.20 8.35 20.93
N ASP A 82 6.09 8.24 20.20
CA ASP A 82 5.23 9.38 19.86
C ASP A 82 3.81 8.95 19.42
N LYS A 83 2.87 8.75 20.37
CA LYS A 83 1.45 8.43 20.04
C LYS A 83 0.79 9.49 19.13
N ALA A 84 1.30 10.73 19.13
CA ALA A 84 0.80 11.76 18.24
C ALA A 84 1.20 11.51 16.78
N LEU A 85 2.35 10.85 16.55
CA LEU A 85 2.84 10.55 15.21
C LEU A 85 1.92 9.61 14.44
N THR A 86 1.46 8.53 15.07
CA THR A 86 0.46 7.63 14.48
C THR A 86 -0.81 8.39 14.09
N GLY A 87 -1.32 9.24 14.98
CA GLY A 87 -2.51 10.06 14.70
C GLY A 87 -2.30 11.04 13.54
N ILE A 88 -1.11 11.66 13.44
CA ILE A 88 -0.77 12.57 12.33
C ILE A 88 -0.69 11.81 11.01
N ILE A 89 -0.02 10.67 10.98
CA ILE A 89 0.12 9.85 9.76
C ILE A 89 -1.25 9.32 9.33
N GLN A 90 -2.05 8.83 10.28
CA GLN A 90 -3.38 8.34 10.00
C GLN A 90 -4.30 9.45 9.48
N GLY A 91 -4.24 10.64 10.09
CA GLY A 91 -4.96 11.82 9.57
C GLY A 91 -4.49 12.22 8.18
N ALA A 92 -3.18 12.15 7.90
CA ALA A 92 -2.65 12.47 6.58
C ALA A 92 -3.06 11.43 5.52
N VAL A 93 -3.13 10.15 5.91
CA VAL A 93 -3.65 9.05 5.10
C VAL A 93 -5.15 9.19 4.84
N SER A 94 -5.96 9.50 5.86
CA SER A 94 -7.41 9.75 5.70
C SER A 94 -7.73 10.94 4.79
N ASN A 95 -6.78 11.86 4.60
CA ASN A 95 -6.90 12.99 3.67
C ASN A 95 -6.53 12.63 2.22
N LEU A 96 -6.01 11.43 1.97
CA LEU A 96 -5.82 10.92 0.62
C LEU A 96 -7.17 10.48 0.07
N LYS A 97 -7.40 10.67 -1.23
CA LYS A 97 -8.65 10.21 -1.89
C LYS A 97 -8.53 8.72 -2.20
N TYR A 98 -8.59 7.90 -1.18
CA TYR A 98 -8.57 6.45 -1.31
C TYR A 98 -9.93 5.88 -0.89
N GLU A 99 -10.41 4.90 -1.64
CA GLU A 99 -11.62 4.13 -1.37
C GLU A 99 -11.25 2.84 -0.64
N GLU A 100 -11.93 2.55 0.47
CA GLU A 100 -11.76 1.30 1.21
C GLU A 100 -12.37 0.14 0.43
N LEU A 101 -11.58 -0.91 0.21
CA LEU A 101 -12.02 -2.16 -0.43
C LEU A 101 -12.35 -3.23 0.59
N MET A 102 -11.57 -3.29 1.67
CA MET A 102 -11.68 -4.30 2.70
C MET A 102 -11.13 -3.75 4.01
N SER A 103 -11.83 -4.03 5.10
CA SER A 103 -11.32 -3.88 6.46
C SER A 103 -11.50 -5.17 7.24
N LEU A 104 -10.52 -5.48 8.08
CA LEU A 104 -10.56 -6.57 9.04
C LEU A 104 -10.21 -6.02 10.41
N ASN A 105 -11.15 -6.15 11.34
CA ASN A 105 -10.95 -5.79 12.72
C ASN A 105 -10.96 -7.07 13.57
N ASN A 106 -9.89 -7.29 14.32
CA ASN A 106 -9.75 -8.38 15.29
C ASN A 106 -9.15 -7.82 16.58
N GLU A 107 -9.28 -8.54 17.70
CA GLU A 107 -8.75 -8.10 19.00
C GLU A 107 -7.25 -7.73 18.89
N GLY A 108 -6.94 -6.44 18.98
CA GLY A 108 -5.59 -5.88 18.90
C GLY A 108 -5.04 -5.60 17.49
N GLN A 109 -5.82 -5.76 16.42
CA GLN A 109 -5.37 -5.47 15.05
C GLN A 109 -6.49 -4.97 14.12
N ASP A 110 -6.25 -3.84 13.46
CA ASP A 110 -7.11 -3.22 12.45
C ASP A 110 -6.36 -3.12 11.11
N ILE A 111 -6.79 -3.90 10.12
CA ILE A 111 -6.21 -3.97 8.78
C ILE A 111 -7.17 -3.33 7.79
N ARG A 112 -6.69 -2.39 6.97
CA ARG A 112 -7.47 -1.82 5.86
C ARG A 112 -6.70 -1.88 4.54
N PHE A 113 -7.40 -2.29 3.49
CA PHE A 113 -6.98 -2.23 2.10
C PHE A 113 -7.76 -1.14 1.38
N MET A 114 -7.06 -0.22 0.74
CA MET A 114 -7.65 0.93 0.07
C MET A 114 -7.00 1.16 -1.31
N VAL A 115 -7.71 1.81 -2.22
CA VAL A 115 -7.24 2.16 -3.57
C VAL A 115 -7.48 3.62 -3.89
N GLU A 116 -6.57 4.27 -4.62
CA GLU A 116 -6.80 5.65 -5.05
C GLU A 116 -7.93 5.75 -6.09
N ASN A 117 -7.91 4.83 -7.05
CA ASN A 117 -8.96 4.74 -8.04
C ASN A 117 -9.00 3.35 -8.70
N MET A 118 -10.18 2.97 -9.15
CA MET A 118 -10.41 1.72 -9.85
C MET A 118 -10.74 1.97 -11.32
N SER A 119 -10.36 1.05 -12.22
CA SER A 119 -10.81 1.10 -13.62
C SER A 119 -12.35 0.99 -13.70
N ALA A 120 -12.93 1.45 -14.81
CA ALA A 120 -14.39 1.46 -15.00
C ALA A 120 -15.05 0.08 -14.88
N ASN A 121 -14.29 -0.99 -15.13
CA ASN A 121 -14.70 -2.39 -15.06
C ASN A 121 -14.16 -3.13 -13.82
N ALA A 122 -13.60 -2.42 -12.83
CA ALA A 122 -13.12 -2.99 -11.58
C ALA A 122 -11.97 -4.01 -11.69
N ASP A 123 -11.30 -4.10 -12.83
CA ASP A 123 -10.26 -5.10 -13.09
C ASP A 123 -8.86 -4.64 -12.68
N ILE A 124 -8.63 -3.33 -12.58
CA ILE A 124 -7.34 -2.71 -12.29
C ILE A 124 -7.52 -1.76 -11.11
N LEU A 125 -6.74 -2.03 -10.07
CA LEU A 125 -6.59 -1.22 -8.88
C LEU A 125 -5.39 -0.29 -9.08
N ASN A 126 -5.62 1.01 -9.10
CA ASN A 126 -4.52 1.98 -9.16
C ASN A 126 -4.14 2.39 -7.75
N ASN A 127 -2.84 2.26 -7.47
CA ASN A 127 -2.19 2.65 -6.22
C ASN A 127 -2.87 2.05 -4.99
N LEU A 128 -2.34 0.93 -4.50
CA LEU A 128 -2.84 0.28 -3.30
C LEU A 128 -2.25 0.92 -2.05
N LEU A 129 -3.07 1.07 -1.03
CA LEU A 129 -2.65 1.43 0.32
C LEU A 129 -3.11 0.37 1.31
N LEU A 130 -2.18 -0.15 2.09
CA LEU A 130 -2.40 -1.06 3.20
C LEU A 130 -2.07 -0.33 4.50
N THR A 131 -3.00 -0.35 5.45
CA THR A 131 -2.74 0.10 6.83
C THR A 131 -3.00 -1.04 7.80
N ILE A 132 -2.06 -1.27 8.70
CA ILE A 132 -2.22 -2.22 9.81
C ILE A 132 -1.96 -1.44 11.09
N ASN A 133 -2.99 -1.26 11.91
CA ASN A 133 -2.85 -0.69 13.24
C ASN A 133 -2.91 -1.84 14.23
N GLY A 134 -1.81 -2.11 14.93
CA GLY A 134 -1.74 -3.21 15.89
C GLY A 134 -1.21 -2.74 17.23
N ASP A 135 -1.40 -3.58 18.25
CA ASP A 135 -0.83 -3.33 19.57
C ASP A 135 0.71 -3.37 19.49
N GLY A 136 1.36 -2.21 19.66
CA GLY A 136 2.81 -2.08 19.67
C GLY A 136 3.42 -1.49 18.39
N GLN A 137 2.72 -1.52 17.25
CA GLN A 137 3.22 -0.95 16.00
C GLN A 137 2.13 -0.69 14.97
N ASN A 138 2.32 0.35 14.17
CA ASN A 138 1.44 0.72 13.06
C ASN A 138 2.23 0.68 11.75
N LEU A 139 1.69 0.03 10.73
CA LEU A 139 2.27 -0.08 9.40
C LEU A 139 1.40 0.64 8.38
N PHE A 140 2.06 1.42 7.53
CA PHE A 140 1.48 2.11 6.38
C PHE A 140 2.30 1.73 5.15
N MET A 141 1.67 1.11 4.16
CA MET A 141 2.33 0.65 2.94
C MET A 141 1.58 1.13 1.71
N ILE A 142 2.29 1.76 0.78
CA ILE A 142 1.78 2.12 -0.54
C ILE A 142 2.52 1.34 -1.62
N LEU A 143 1.75 0.73 -2.51
CA LEU A 143 2.21 0.17 -3.77
C LEU A 143 1.68 1.04 -4.90
N ASP A 144 2.57 1.83 -5.51
CA ASP A 144 2.24 2.58 -6.72
C ASP A 144 2.24 1.63 -7.91
N GLY A 145 1.16 1.59 -8.67
CA GLY A 145 1.03 0.66 -9.78
C GLY A 145 -0.38 0.55 -10.32
N ALA A 146 -0.51 -0.18 -11.42
CA ALA A 146 -1.80 -0.55 -12.01
C ALA A 146 -1.96 -2.06 -11.84
N ILE A 147 -2.53 -2.46 -10.70
CA ILE A 147 -2.46 -3.84 -10.21
C ILE A 147 -3.77 -4.54 -10.55
N PRO A 148 -3.75 -5.65 -11.31
CA PRO A 148 -4.95 -6.41 -11.58
C PRO A 148 -5.60 -6.92 -10.28
N LEU A 149 -6.91 -6.72 -10.11
CA LEU A 149 -7.67 -7.17 -8.93
C LEU A 149 -7.46 -8.67 -8.67
N LYS A 150 -7.43 -9.48 -9.74
CA LYS A 150 -7.19 -10.93 -9.65
C LYS A 150 -5.87 -11.27 -8.95
N ASP A 151 -4.82 -10.47 -9.16
CA ASP A 151 -3.49 -10.74 -8.61
C ASP A 151 -3.48 -10.43 -7.10
N VAL A 152 -4.23 -9.40 -6.68
CA VAL A 152 -4.45 -9.08 -5.25
C VAL A 152 -5.26 -10.17 -4.56
N THR A 153 -6.36 -10.61 -5.18
CA THR A 153 -7.21 -11.68 -4.64
C THR A 153 -6.45 -12.99 -4.47
N SER A 154 -5.58 -13.35 -5.44
CA SER A 154 -4.72 -14.53 -5.32
C SER A 154 -3.80 -14.45 -4.09
N LEU A 155 -3.17 -13.31 -3.85
CA LEU A 155 -2.28 -13.11 -2.70
C LEU A 155 -3.02 -13.25 -1.36
N VAL A 156 -4.20 -12.64 -1.25
CA VAL A 156 -5.03 -12.71 -0.03
C VAL A 156 -5.44 -14.16 0.25
N ASN A 157 -5.87 -14.89 -0.78
CA ASN A 157 -6.28 -16.28 -0.65
C ASN A 157 -5.13 -17.20 -0.25
N GLU A 158 -3.94 -17.01 -0.82
CA GLU A 158 -2.75 -17.76 -0.42
C GLU A 158 -2.33 -17.47 1.02
N GLY A 159 -2.35 -16.20 1.43
CA GLY A 159 -2.11 -15.80 2.83
C GLY A 159 -3.09 -16.48 3.79
N ASN A 160 -4.38 -16.48 3.47
CA ASN A 160 -5.42 -17.13 4.28
C ASN A 160 -5.25 -18.66 4.37
N ASN A 161 -4.84 -19.30 3.27
CA ASN A 161 -4.58 -20.73 3.24
C ASN A 161 -3.37 -21.11 4.09
N LYS A 162 -2.30 -20.31 4.09
CA LYS A 162 -1.14 -20.52 4.97
C LYS A 162 -1.48 -20.33 6.44
N VAL A 163 -2.28 -19.32 6.79
CA VAL A 163 -2.78 -19.10 8.16
C VAL A 163 -3.66 -20.27 8.62
N SER A 164 -4.52 -20.79 7.75
CA SER A 164 -5.41 -21.92 8.07
C SER A 164 -4.63 -23.24 8.24
N LYS A 165 -3.60 -23.49 7.44
CA LYS A 165 -2.70 -24.65 7.63
C LYS A 165 -1.95 -24.59 8.96
N ASN A 166 -1.42 -23.42 9.35
CA ASN A 166 -0.71 -23.28 10.63
C ASN A 166 -1.61 -23.44 11.86
N LYS A 167 -2.90 -23.11 11.77
CA LYS A 167 -3.87 -23.39 12.86
C LYS A 167 -4.22 -24.89 12.99
N GLY A 168 -4.14 -25.65 11.90
CA GLY A 168 -4.43 -27.10 11.90
C GLY A 168 -3.35 -27.95 12.58
N ASP A 169 -2.08 -27.53 12.52
CA ASP A 169 -0.96 -28.28 13.12
C ASP A 169 -0.79 -28.02 14.62
N ASN A 170 -1.20 -26.84 15.11
CA ASN A 170 -1.11 -26.52 16.55
C ASN A 170 -2.17 -27.21 17.42
N ASN A 171 -3.19 -27.85 16.82
CA ASN A 171 -4.20 -28.65 17.53
C ASN A 171 -3.88 -30.16 17.57
N LYS A 172 -2.67 -30.55 17.17
CA LYS A 172 -2.22 -31.97 17.15
C LYS A 172 -1.08 -32.30 18.10
N LYS A 173 -0.78 -31.43 19.07
CA LYS A 173 0.15 -31.73 20.18
C LYS A 173 -0.58 -31.80 21.52
#